data_AF-A0AAW3ZSJ6-F1
#
_entry.id   AF-A0AAW3ZSJ6-F1
#
_cell.length_a   1.000
_cell.length_b   1.000
_cell.length_c   1.000
_cell.angle_alpha   90.00
_cell.angle_beta   90.00
_cell.angle_gamma   90.00
#
_symmetry.space_group_name_H-M   'P 1'
#
loop_
_entity.id
_entity.type
_entity.pdbx_description
1 polymer ?
#
loop_
_entity_poly.entity_id
_entity_poly.type
_entity_poly.pdbx_seq_one_letter_code
_entity_poly.pdbx_strand_id
1 'polypeptide(L)'
;MRRLAQQAIHELCLSLPATEAVISHGAPNYKARGKSFAIFVANHHGDGRIALWLAAPEGAQEQLCLAAPEHYFVPPYVGPRGWVGVQLNTGLDWQDVYARVREAWACVAPATLRRTLPKTTPIAAPNAGLQLKEIDPLRSKPAENAIQRLRALCCALPEVTETTQFGAPTWKAGKRSFVTLWAKDDQLNLQIWVGVEQQAIMTEDPRFHIPPYIGHQGWIALRLARSTNWNEVKSLVMQSYRHFALQRMLKQLDAQ
;
A
#
# COMPACT_ATOMS: atom_id res chain seq x y z
N MET A 1 0.97 19.41 20.13
CA MET A 1 0.17 18.54 19.24
C MET A 1 1.11 17.71 18.36
N ARG A 2 0.82 16.43 18.16
CA ARG A 2 1.61 15.50 17.34
C ARG A 2 1.38 15.80 15.86
N ARG A 3 2.44 16.01 15.07
CA ARG A 3 2.37 16.29 13.63
C ARG A 3 3.00 15.15 12.84
N LEU A 4 2.19 14.44 12.06
CA LEU A 4 2.65 13.33 11.22
C LEU A 4 3.32 13.84 9.95
N ALA A 5 4.28 13.10 9.40
CA ALA A 5 4.94 13.51 8.16
C ALA A 5 3.96 13.64 7.00
N GLN A 6 2.96 12.75 6.90
CA GLN A 6 1.92 12.87 5.88
C GLN A 6 1.15 14.20 5.96
N GLN A 7 0.86 14.70 7.16
CA GLN A 7 0.20 16.01 7.35
C GLN A 7 1.11 17.15 6.91
N ALA A 8 2.38 17.14 7.34
CA ALA A 8 3.37 18.13 6.92
C ALA A 8 3.55 18.17 5.40
N ILE A 9 3.64 17.00 4.75
CA ILE A 9 3.71 16.88 3.29
C ILE A 9 2.44 17.41 2.62
N HIS A 10 1.28 17.07 3.15
CA HIS A 10 0.01 17.50 2.59
C HIS A 10 -0.13 19.03 2.61
N GLU A 11 0.15 19.65 3.75
CA GLU A 11 0.15 21.12 3.87
C GLU A 11 1.21 21.75 2.96
N LEU A 12 2.40 21.15 2.85
CA LEU A 12 3.47 21.63 1.98
C LEU A 12 3.06 21.66 0.52
N CYS A 13 2.58 20.54 0.00
CA CYS A 13 2.15 20.48 -1.39
C CYS A 13 1.00 21.47 -1.65
N LEU A 14 0.01 21.54 -0.76
CA LEU A 14 -1.12 22.47 -0.92
C LEU A 14 -0.76 23.95 -0.74
N SER A 15 0.37 24.26 -0.08
CA SER A 15 0.87 25.63 0.00
C SER A 15 1.44 26.15 -1.33
N LEU A 16 1.72 25.25 -2.29
CA LEU A 16 2.24 25.62 -3.60
C LEU A 16 1.11 26.10 -4.52
N PRO A 17 1.31 27.18 -5.31
CA PRO A 17 0.26 27.77 -6.12
C PRO A 17 -0.43 26.78 -7.08
N ALA A 18 -1.77 26.88 -7.17
CA ALA A 18 -2.60 26.06 -8.05
C ALA A 18 -2.39 24.54 -7.89
N THR A 19 -2.17 24.11 -6.65
CA THR A 19 -2.03 22.69 -6.29
C THR A 19 -3.34 22.11 -5.77
N GLU A 20 -3.67 20.91 -6.25
CA GLU A 20 -4.75 20.08 -5.73
C GLU A 20 -4.20 18.74 -5.23
N ALA A 21 -4.91 18.11 -4.30
CA ALA A 21 -4.63 16.75 -3.83
C ALA A 21 -5.77 15.82 -4.28
N VAL A 22 -5.41 14.72 -4.95
CA VAL A 22 -6.34 13.69 -5.42
C VAL A 22 -5.87 12.34 -4.92
N ILE A 23 -6.78 11.49 -4.46
CA ILE A 23 -6.43 10.10 -4.14
C ILE A 23 -6.35 9.29 -5.43
N SER A 24 -5.17 8.72 -5.71
CA SER A 24 -4.95 7.83 -6.84
C SER A 24 -4.35 6.52 -6.33
N HIS A 25 -5.01 5.39 -6.63
CA HIS A 25 -4.58 4.06 -6.18
C HIS A 25 -4.34 3.98 -4.65
N GLY A 26 -5.16 4.69 -3.87
CA GLY A 26 -5.04 4.74 -2.40
C GLY A 26 -3.95 5.68 -1.86
N ALA A 27 -3.18 6.33 -2.73
CA ALA A 27 -2.11 7.26 -2.37
C ALA A 27 -2.50 8.72 -2.67
N PRO A 28 -2.14 9.69 -1.80
CA PRO A 28 -2.23 11.11 -2.14
C PRO A 28 -1.33 11.45 -3.34
N ASN A 29 -1.95 11.95 -4.40
CA ASN A 29 -1.29 12.45 -5.61
C ASN A 29 -1.56 13.95 -5.72
N TYR A 30 -0.49 14.74 -5.74
CA TYR A 30 -0.54 16.19 -5.80
C TYR A 30 -0.25 16.67 -7.22
N LYS A 31 -1.12 17.57 -7.69
CA LYS A 31 -1.10 18.06 -9.07
C LYS A 31 -1.06 19.57 -9.10
N ALA A 32 -0.25 20.13 -9.99
CA ALA A 32 -0.28 21.55 -10.31
C ALA A 32 -0.97 21.73 -11.67
N ARG A 33 -2.12 22.41 -11.70
CA ARG A 33 -2.96 22.54 -12.91
C ARG A 33 -3.20 21.21 -13.64
N GLY A 34 -3.58 20.17 -12.90
CA GLY A 34 -3.87 18.84 -13.44
C GLY A 34 -2.66 17.96 -13.75
N LYS A 35 -1.41 18.46 -13.64
CA LYS A 35 -0.19 17.66 -13.84
C LYS A 35 0.38 17.19 -12.50
N SER A 36 0.50 15.88 -12.32
CA SER A 36 1.10 15.27 -11.12
C SER A 36 2.56 15.69 -10.97
N PHE A 37 2.96 16.08 -9.77
CA PHE A 37 4.36 16.37 -9.43
C PHE A 37 4.86 15.64 -8.20
N ALA A 38 3.95 15.23 -7.30
CA ALA A 38 4.30 14.50 -6.10
C ALA A 38 3.27 13.40 -5.82
N ILE A 39 3.72 12.21 -5.43
CA ILE A 39 2.88 11.13 -4.95
C ILE A 39 3.45 10.69 -3.60
N PHE A 40 2.65 10.77 -2.55
CA PHE A 40 3.01 10.21 -1.25
C PHE A 40 2.72 8.71 -1.26
N VAL A 41 3.75 7.90 -1.06
CA VAL A 41 3.63 6.44 -1.08
C VAL A 41 4.23 5.87 0.19
N ALA A 42 3.49 4.96 0.82
CA ALA A 42 3.89 4.32 2.06
C ALA A 42 3.81 2.80 1.86
N ASN A 43 4.94 2.11 2.08
CA ASN A 43 5.12 0.67 1.92
C ASN A 43 4.66 0.13 0.57
N HIS A 44 5.14 0.72 -0.52
CA HIS A 44 4.71 0.35 -1.86
C HIS A 44 5.05 -1.11 -2.16
N HIS A 45 4.03 -1.94 -2.32
CA HIS A 45 4.21 -3.39 -2.52
C HIS A 45 5.06 -4.09 -1.44
N GLY A 46 5.09 -3.56 -0.22
CA GLY A 46 5.89 -4.14 0.87
C GLY A 46 7.36 -3.72 0.87
N ASP A 47 7.73 -2.67 0.14
CA ASP A 47 9.12 -2.18 0.05
C ASP A 47 9.66 -1.54 1.35
N GLY A 48 8.81 -1.35 2.37
CA GLY A 48 9.18 -0.76 3.66
C GLY A 48 9.50 0.73 3.61
N ARG A 49 9.30 1.41 2.49
CA ARG A 49 9.65 2.83 2.32
C ARG A 49 8.48 3.73 2.69
N ILE A 50 8.79 4.87 3.29
CA ILE A 50 7.86 6.00 3.33
C ILE A 50 8.47 7.03 2.41
N ALA A 51 7.84 7.29 1.28
CA ALA A 51 8.46 8.04 0.23
C ALA A 51 7.55 9.10 -0.38
N LEU A 52 8.21 10.13 -0.89
CA LEU A 52 7.63 10.98 -1.93
C LEU A 52 8.23 10.58 -3.26
N TRP A 53 7.38 10.22 -4.22
CA TRP A 53 7.80 10.14 -5.61
C TRP A 53 7.57 11.50 -6.24
N LEU A 54 8.64 12.11 -6.70
CA LEU A 54 8.66 13.49 -7.16
C LEU A 54 9.09 13.53 -8.62
N ALA A 55 8.41 14.34 -9.43
CA ALA A 55 8.99 14.78 -10.69
C ALA A 55 10.36 15.41 -10.41
N ALA A 56 11.36 15.14 -11.24
CA ALA A 56 12.69 15.71 -11.06
C ALA A 56 13.14 16.42 -12.34
N PRO A 57 14.03 17.42 -12.22
CA PRO A 57 14.75 17.96 -13.38
C PRO A 57 15.55 16.88 -14.09
N GLU A 58 15.87 17.12 -15.36
CA GLU A 58 16.77 16.26 -16.13
C GLU A 58 18.12 16.08 -15.41
N GLY A 59 18.62 14.85 -15.35
CA GLY A 59 19.85 14.48 -14.65
C GLY A 59 19.75 14.41 -13.11
N ALA A 60 18.76 15.04 -12.48
CA ALA A 60 18.66 15.12 -11.02
C ALA A 60 18.41 13.75 -10.37
N GLN A 61 17.62 12.87 -11.01
CA GLN A 61 17.36 11.52 -10.49
C GLN A 61 18.66 10.73 -10.31
N GLU A 62 19.50 10.67 -11.33
CA GLU A 62 20.78 9.94 -11.30
C GLU A 62 21.73 10.55 -10.26
N GLN A 63 21.90 11.88 -10.30
CA GLN A 63 22.78 12.58 -9.37
C GLN A 63 22.38 12.36 -7.91
N LEU A 64 21.09 12.47 -7.58
CA LEU A 64 20.60 12.28 -6.21
C LEU A 64 20.76 10.83 -5.74
N CYS A 65 20.43 9.86 -6.60
CA CYS A 65 20.56 8.44 -6.26
C CYS A 65 22.02 8.02 -6.09
N LEU A 66 22.95 8.64 -6.82
CA LEU A 66 24.39 8.40 -6.66
C LEU A 66 24.95 9.09 -5.41
N ALA A 67 24.55 10.33 -5.14
CA ALA A 67 25.11 11.12 -4.05
C ALA A 67 24.63 10.70 -2.66
N ALA A 68 23.38 10.25 -2.54
CA ALA A 68 22.77 9.87 -1.27
C ALA A 68 21.77 8.69 -1.47
N PRO A 69 22.26 7.49 -1.84
CA PRO A 69 21.42 6.31 -2.10
C PRO A 69 20.60 5.83 -0.88
N GLU A 70 21.00 6.21 0.33
CA GLU A 70 20.25 5.99 1.55
C GLU A 70 18.95 6.83 1.59
N HIS A 71 18.94 8.00 0.94
CA HIS A 71 17.81 8.93 0.94
C HIS A 71 17.01 8.90 -0.36
N TYR A 72 17.65 8.58 -1.48
CA TYR A 72 17.05 8.66 -2.82
C TYR A 72 17.05 7.33 -3.56
N PHE A 73 16.05 7.13 -4.43
CA PHE A 73 15.94 5.92 -5.25
C PHE A 73 15.16 6.17 -6.54
N VAL A 74 15.26 5.24 -7.48
CA VAL A 74 14.43 5.21 -8.69
C VAL A 74 13.09 4.52 -8.37
N PRO A 75 11.96 5.25 -8.34
CA PRO A 75 10.66 4.66 -8.04
C PRO A 75 10.15 3.81 -9.22
N PRO A 76 9.37 2.75 -8.95
CA PRO A 76 8.77 1.96 -10.03
C PRO A 76 7.79 2.81 -10.85
N TYR A 77 7.60 2.42 -12.11
CA TYR A 77 6.68 3.04 -13.09
C TYR A 77 7.01 4.47 -13.55
N VAL A 78 7.23 5.39 -12.62
CA VAL A 78 7.52 6.80 -12.90
C VAL A 78 9.03 7.09 -12.95
N GLY A 79 9.87 6.20 -12.41
CA GLY A 79 11.32 6.29 -12.48
C GLY A 79 11.87 6.41 -13.91
N PRO A 80 11.44 5.57 -14.88
CA PRO A 80 11.84 5.71 -16.29
C PRO A 80 11.44 7.05 -16.94
N ARG A 81 10.55 7.83 -16.30
CA ARG A 81 10.16 9.18 -16.72
C ARG A 81 10.95 10.28 -16.00
N GLY A 82 12.05 9.92 -15.31
CA GLY A 82 12.92 10.83 -14.57
C GLY A 82 12.43 11.21 -13.18
N TRP A 83 11.40 10.55 -12.63
CA TRP A 83 10.95 10.85 -11.26
C TRP A 83 11.88 10.27 -10.20
N VAL A 84 12.13 10.96 -9.11
CA VAL A 84 12.96 10.48 -7.99
C VAL A 84 12.10 10.12 -6.78
N GLY A 85 12.43 9.04 -6.09
CA GLY A 85 11.87 8.68 -4.81
C GLY A 85 12.70 9.26 -3.68
N VAL A 86 12.06 9.97 -2.75
CA VAL A 86 12.68 10.57 -1.56
C VAL A 86 12.20 9.81 -0.34
N GLN A 87 13.09 9.11 0.37
CA GLN A 87 12.77 8.32 1.56
C GLN A 87 12.72 9.20 2.82
N LEU A 88 11.56 9.28 3.46
CA LEU A 88 11.28 10.17 4.59
C LEU A 88 11.68 9.56 5.95
N ASN A 89 11.94 8.26 6.03
CA ASN A 89 12.31 7.52 7.25
C ASN A 89 13.82 7.29 7.42
N THR A 90 14.65 8.11 6.81
CA THR A 90 16.10 7.89 6.72
C THR A 90 16.92 8.95 7.46
N GLY A 91 16.25 9.95 8.04
CA GLY A 91 16.91 11.08 8.71
C GLY A 91 17.25 12.26 7.79
N LEU A 92 16.79 12.24 6.53
CA LEU A 92 16.98 13.33 5.58
C LEU A 92 16.45 14.66 6.16
N ASP A 93 17.24 15.73 6.01
CA ASP A 93 16.85 17.07 6.49
C ASP A 93 15.55 17.52 5.82
N TRP A 94 14.66 18.11 6.61
CA TRP A 94 13.35 18.49 6.13
C TRP A 94 13.38 19.72 5.21
N GLN A 95 14.41 20.57 5.31
CA GLN A 95 14.68 21.61 4.34
C GLN A 95 15.01 21.02 2.97
N ASP A 96 15.75 19.91 2.91
CA ASP A 96 16.02 19.21 1.66
C ASP A 96 14.74 18.62 1.06
N VAL A 97 13.92 17.97 1.88
CA VAL A 97 12.60 17.47 1.43
C VAL A 97 11.75 18.60 0.87
N TYR A 98 11.74 19.76 1.52
CA TYR A 98 11.03 20.94 1.03
C TYR A 98 11.59 21.46 -0.30
N ALA A 99 12.92 21.51 -0.44
CA ALA A 99 13.55 21.91 -1.69
C ALA A 99 13.18 20.96 -2.84
N ARG A 100 13.21 19.64 -2.61
CA ARG A 100 12.83 18.64 -3.61
C ARG A 100 11.36 18.76 -4.04
N VAL A 101 10.43 18.99 -3.09
CA VAL A 101 9.00 19.17 -3.41
C VAL A 101 8.77 20.43 -4.26
N ARG A 102 9.49 21.52 -3.97
CA ARG A 102 9.41 22.76 -4.76
C ARG A 102 9.96 22.59 -6.16
N GLU A 103 11.09 21.90 -6.30
CA GLU A 103 11.67 21.56 -7.61
C GLU A 103 10.71 20.72 -8.44
N ALA A 104 10.12 19.69 -7.82
CA ALA A 104 9.15 18.82 -8.48
C ALA A 104 7.94 19.58 -9.02
N TRP A 105 7.37 20.47 -8.20
CA TRP A 105 6.30 21.35 -8.64
C TRP A 105 6.75 22.26 -9.79
N ALA A 106 7.96 22.82 -9.73
CA ALA A 106 8.50 23.68 -10.77
C ALA A 106 8.71 22.95 -12.11
N CYS A 107 9.00 21.64 -12.09
CA CYS A 107 9.11 20.82 -13.30
C CYS A 107 7.81 20.76 -14.11
N VAL A 108 6.66 20.79 -13.44
CA VAL A 108 5.36 20.66 -14.14
C VAL A 108 4.62 22.00 -14.28
N ALA A 109 4.96 22.97 -13.45
CA ALA A 109 4.31 24.28 -13.42
C ALA A 109 4.71 25.16 -14.62
N PRO A 110 3.74 25.82 -15.29
CA PRO A 110 4.05 26.75 -16.37
C PRO A 110 4.85 27.94 -15.84
N ALA A 111 5.64 28.58 -16.72
CA ALA A 111 6.53 29.69 -16.34
C ALA A 111 5.82 30.84 -15.62
N THR A 112 4.58 31.16 -16.03
CA THR A 112 3.76 32.18 -15.39
C THR A 112 3.43 31.84 -13.93
N LEU A 113 3.15 30.58 -13.64
CA LEU A 113 2.84 30.11 -12.29
C LEU A 113 4.11 30.03 -11.43
N ARG A 114 5.25 29.61 -12.00
CA ARG A 114 6.53 29.56 -11.29
C ARG A 114 6.93 30.91 -10.67
N ARG A 115 6.53 32.03 -11.28
CA ARG A 115 6.78 33.38 -10.76
C ARG A 115 6.03 33.71 -9.47
N THR A 116 4.98 32.97 -9.14
CA THR A 116 4.18 33.19 -7.92
C THR A 116 4.60 32.28 -6.77
N LEU A 117 5.69 31.52 -6.93
CA LEU A 117 6.18 30.61 -5.91
C LEU A 117 6.68 31.41 -4.68
N PRO A 118 6.17 31.15 -3.46
CA PRO A 118 6.63 31.81 -2.25
C PRO A 118 8.14 31.61 -2.04
N LYS A 119 8.88 32.61 -1.55
CA LYS A 119 10.32 32.47 -1.27
C LYS A 119 10.62 31.63 -0.03
N THR A 120 9.72 31.63 0.95
CA THR A 120 9.88 30.92 2.22
C THR A 120 8.85 29.81 2.34
N THR A 121 9.21 28.78 3.09
CA THR A 121 8.31 27.68 3.44
C THR A 121 7.80 27.93 4.86
N PRO A 122 6.50 28.20 5.07
CA PRO A 122 5.98 28.54 6.40
C PRO A 122 5.69 27.30 7.27
N ILE A 123 6.04 26.09 6.81
CA ILE A 123 5.56 24.84 7.38
C ILE A 123 6.63 24.24 8.27
N ALA A 124 6.28 24.01 9.54
CA ALA A 124 7.15 23.34 10.49
C ALA A 124 7.37 21.86 10.14
N ALA A 125 8.56 21.33 10.42
CA ALA A 125 8.84 19.90 10.28
C ALA A 125 7.90 19.03 11.15
N PRO A 126 7.63 17.78 10.76
CA PRO A 126 6.93 16.83 11.60
C PRO A 126 7.74 16.62 12.88
N ASN A 127 7.05 16.63 14.02
CA ASN A 127 7.64 16.44 15.34
C ASN A 127 7.33 15.05 15.92
N ALA A 128 6.78 14.17 15.09
CA ALA A 128 6.49 12.80 15.42
C ALA A 128 7.26 11.88 14.47
N GLY A 129 8.05 10.97 15.05
CA GLY A 129 8.62 9.87 14.28
C GLY A 129 7.50 9.07 13.60
N LEU A 130 7.71 8.78 12.32
CA LEU A 130 6.84 7.90 11.54
C LEU A 130 6.98 6.46 12.06
N GLN A 131 5.96 5.91 12.70
CA GLN A 131 5.99 4.50 13.14
C GLN A 131 5.52 3.58 12.01
N LEU A 132 6.22 2.48 11.73
CA LEU A 132 5.90 1.50 10.67
C LEU A 132 4.43 1.05 10.64
N LYS A 133 3.77 0.91 11.81
CA LYS A 133 2.35 0.55 11.89
C LYS A 133 1.38 1.62 11.38
N GLU A 134 1.81 2.89 11.36
CA GLU A 134 1.03 4.04 10.86
C GLU A 134 1.09 4.14 9.33
N ILE A 135 1.92 3.30 8.71
CA ILE A 135 2.20 3.25 7.26
C ILE A 135 1.71 1.94 6.66
N ASP A 136 1.91 0.85 7.39
CA ASP A 136 1.47 -0.48 7.00
C ASP A 136 0.56 -1.06 8.10
N PRO A 137 -0.77 -1.03 7.91
CA PRO A 137 -1.68 -1.61 8.90
C PRO A 137 -1.45 -3.12 9.09
N LEU A 138 -0.78 -3.81 8.16
CA LEU A 138 -0.40 -5.22 8.31
C LEU A 138 0.74 -5.43 9.31
N ARG A 139 1.42 -4.36 9.76
CA ARG A 139 2.37 -4.36 10.88
C ARG A 139 1.72 -4.07 12.24
N SER A 140 0.41 -3.88 12.28
CA SER A 140 -0.31 -3.73 13.54
C SER A 140 -0.38 -5.06 14.30
N LYS A 141 -0.43 -5.03 15.64
CA LYS A 141 -0.55 -6.25 16.46
C LYS A 141 -1.77 -7.12 16.09
N PRO A 142 -2.97 -6.55 15.82
CA PRO A 142 -4.10 -7.33 15.33
C PRO A 142 -3.81 -8.03 14.01
N ALA A 143 -3.11 -7.37 13.08
CA ALA A 143 -2.74 -7.96 11.79
C ALA A 143 -1.72 -9.09 11.96
N GLU A 144 -0.66 -8.89 12.74
CA GLU A 144 0.32 -9.94 13.03
C GLU A 144 -0.36 -11.19 13.62
N ASN A 145 -1.27 -11.00 14.57
CA ASN A 145 -2.03 -12.10 15.16
C ASN A 145 -2.92 -12.81 14.12
N ALA A 146 -3.58 -12.05 13.24
CA ALA A 146 -4.41 -12.62 12.17
C ALA A 146 -3.55 -13.39 11.16
N ILE A 147 -2.39 -12.85 10.76
CA ILE A 147 -1.42 -13.51 9.88
C ILE A 147 -0.92 -14.80 10.50
N GLN A 148 -0.56 -14.82 11.79
CA GLN A 148 -0.12 -16.03 12.48
C GLN A 148 -1.20 -17.12 12.50
N ARG A 149 -2.47 -16.74 12.75
CA ARG A 149 -3.59 -17.69 12.71
C ARG A 149 -3.84 -18.21 11.30
N LEU A 150 -3.85 -17.34 10.29
CA LEU A 150 -3.99 -17.74 8.90
C LEU A 150 -2.83 -18.64 8.45
N ARG A 151 -1.59 -18.33 8.84
CA ARG A 151 -0.42 -19.18 8.60
C ARG A 151 -0.62 -20.57 9.18
N ALA A 152 -1.04 -20.68 10.44
CA ALA A 152 -1.31 -21.98 11.06
C ALA A 152 -2.40 -22.77 10.32
N LEU A 153 -3.48 -22.10 9.87
CA LEU A 153 -4.56 -22.75 9.12
C LEU A 153 -4.14 -23.18 7.71
N CYS A 154 -3.47 -22.30 6.98
CA CYS A 154 -3.11 -22.50 5.57
C CYS A 154 -1.92 -23.45 5.43
N CYS A 155 -0.86 -23.29 6.23
CA CYS A 155 0.35 -24.12 6.13
C CYS A 155 0.18 -25.54 6.69
N ALA A 156 -0.94 -25.83 7.36
CA ALA A 156 -1.33 -27.20 7.69
C ALA A 156 -1.85 -27.98 6.46
N LEU A 157 -2.23 -27.27 5.39
CA LEU A 157 -2.75 -27.89 4.17
C LEU A 157 -1.60 -28.33 3.24
N PRO A 158 -1.76 -29.44 2.50
CA PRO A 158 -0.73 -29.97 1.61
C PRO A 158 -0.20 -28.95 0.59
N GLU A 159 1.11 -28.95 0.35
CA GLU A 159 1.81 -28.15 -0.67
C GLU A 159 1.44 -26.64 -0.67
N VAL A 160 1.06 -26.08 0.49
CA VAL A 160 0.81 -24.63 0.61
C VAL A 160 2.10 -23.85 0.79
N THR A 161 2.25 -22.76 0.04
CA THR A 161 3.34 -21.79 0.20
C THR A 161 2.79 -20.44 0.61
N GLU A 162 3.44 -19.80 1.58
CA GLU A 162 3.19 -18.40 1.94
C GLU A 162 4.09 -17.48 1.12
N THR A 163 3.52 -16.42 0.55
CA THR A 163 4.21 -15.41 -0.25
C THR A 163 3.57 -14.04 -0.05
N THR A 164 4.01 -13.05 -0.83
CA THR A 164 3.42 -11.71 -0.86
C THR A 164 2.90 -11.37 -2.24
N GLN A 165 1.68 -10.84 -2.33
CA GLN A 165 1.12 -10.28 -3.54
C GLN A 165 0.87 -8.78 -3.32
N PHE A 166 1.62 -7.93 -4.01
CA PHE A 166 1.58 -6.47 -3.82
C PHE A 166 1.80 -6.04 -2.36
N GLY A 167 2.68 -6.73 -1.63
CA GLY A 167 2.97 -6.49 -0.21
C GLY A 167 1.99 -7.15 0.77
N ALA A 168 0.86 -7.66 0.29
CA ALA A 168 -0.12 -8.36 1.12
C ALA A 168 0.30 -9.84 1.31
N PRO A 169 0.24 -10.41 2.52
CA PRO A 169 0.47 -11.83 2.74
C PRO A 169 -0.59 -12.68 2.02
N THR A 170 -0.11 -13.65 1.25
CA THR A 170 -0.90 -14.49 0.36
C THR A 170 -0.47 -15.95 0.50
N TRP A 171 -1.44 -16.86 0.60
CA TRP A 171 -1.19 -18.30 0.62
C TRP A 171 -1.63 -18.93 -0.70
N LYS A 172 -0.78 -19.82 -1.21
CA LYS A 172 -0.96 -20.46 -2.53
C LYS A 172 -1.01 -21.98 -2.39
N ALA A 173 -2.00 -22.58 -3.05
CA ALA A 173 -2.12 -24.00 -3.30
C ALA A 173 -1.34 -24.30 -4.59
N GLY A 174 -0.13 -24.85 -4.46
CA GLY A 174 0.82 -24.91 -5.58
C GLY A 174 1.09 -23.51 -6.15
N LYS A 175 0.68 -23.27 -7.40
CA LYS A 175 0.89 -21.98 -8.09
C LYS A 175 -0.27 -20.99 -7.96
N ARG A 176 -1.42 -21.38 -7.38
CA ARG A 176 -2.65 -20.57 -7.34
C ARG A 176 -2.88 -20.00 -5.94
N SER A 177 -3.07 -18.69 -5.84
CA SER A 177 -3.48 -18.04 -4.59
C SER A 177 -4.90 -18.46 -4.24
N PHE A 178 -5.14 -18.79 -2.97
CA PHE A 178 -6.48 -19.13 -2.44
C PHE A 178 -6.88 -18.24 -1.26
N VAL A 179 -5.91 -17.66 -0.54
CA VAL A 179 -6.17 -16.69 0.53
C VAL A 179 -5.22 -15.51 0.40
N THR A 180 -5.71 -14.30 0.61
CA THR A 180 -4.88 -13.09 0.76
C THR A 180 -5.45 -12.23 1.87
N LEU A 181 -4.61 -11.70 2.74
CA LEU A 181 -5.01 -10.73 3.76
C LEU A 181 -4.47 -9.35 3.37
N TRP A 182 -5.35 -8.36 3.28
CA TRP A 182 -4.96 -6.98 3.02
C TRP A 182 -5.62 -6.04 4.03
N ALA A 183 -5.14 -4.81 4.09
CA ALA A 183 -5.68 -3.79 4.97
C ALA A 183 -6.00 -2.52 4.19
N LYS A 184 -7.08 -1.85 4.58
CA LYS A 184 -7.45 -0.52 4.08
C LYS A 184 -8.08 0.25 5.23
N ASP A 185 -7.63 1.48 5.44
CA ASP A 185 -8.15 2.37 6.50
C ASP A 185 -8.18 1.65 7.88
N ASP A 186 -7.09 0.97 8.23
CA ASP A 186 -6.93 0.11 9.42
C ASP A 186 -7.87 -1.11 9.52
N GLN A 187 -8.78 -1.30 8.57
CA GLN A 187 -9.64 -2.48 8.49
C GLN A 187 -8.92 -3.63 7.78
N LEU A 188 -8.77 -4.75 8.48
CA LEU A 188 -8.26 -6.00 7.91
C LEU A 188 -9.35 -6.71 7.12
N ASN A 189 -8.99 -7.18 5.93
CA ASN A 189 -9.89 -7.87 5.02
C ASN A 189 -9.25 -9.16 4.53
N LEU A 190 -9.89 -10.28 4.85
CA LEU A 190 -9.53 -11.60 4.36
C LEU A 190 -10.21 -11.82 3.01
N GLN A 191 -9.43 -11.80 1.95
CA GLN A 191 -9.88 -12.14 0.61
C GLN A 191 -9.77 -13.64 0.39
N ILE A 192 -10.89 -14.26 0.02
CA ILE A 192 -11.02 -15.71 -0.07
C ILE A 192 -12.05 -16.12 -1.12
N TRP A 193 -11.84 -17.25 -1.78
CA TRP A 193 -12.78 -17.72 -2.79
C TRP A 193 -13.92 -18.52 -2.17
N VAL A 194 -15.15 -18.21 -2.57
CA VAL A 194 -16.38 -18.92 -2.18
C VAL A 194 -17.26 -19.31 -3.37
N GLY A 195 -16.97 -18.78 -4.57
CA GLY A 195 -17.79 -18.97 -5.77
C GLY A 195 -18.87 -17.90 -5.90
N VAL A 196 -19.29 -17.61 -7.13
CA VAL A 196 -20.21 -16.49 -7.44
C VAL A 196 -21.59 -16.67 -6.80
N GLU A 197 -22.12 -17.89 -6.79
CA GLU A 197 -23.43 -18.18 -6.20
C GLU A 197 -23.47 -17.92 -4.69
N GLN A 198 -22.43 -18.34 -3.97
CA GLN A 198 -22.36 -18.18 -2.53
C GLN A 198 -22.13 -16.72 -2.11
N GLN A 199 -21.45 -15.91 -2.94
CA GLN A 199 -21.26 -14.50 -2.66
C GLN A 199 -22.59 -13.78 -2.38
N ALA A 200 -23.62 -14.05 -3.19
CA ALA A 200 -24.91 -13.37 -3.10
C ALA A 200 -25.55 -13.53 -1.70
N ILE A 201 -25.49 -14.75 -1.16
CA ILE A 201 -26.02 -15.08 0.16
C ILE A 201 -25.12 -14.47 1.25
N MET A 202 -23.80 -14.63 1.13
CA MET A 202 -22.87 -14.16 2.15
C MET A 202 -22.85 -12.64 2.31
N THR A 203 -23.14 -11.89 1.24
CA THR A 203 -23.22 -10.42 1.32
C THR A 203 -24.45 -9.88 2.05
N GLU A 204 -25.40 -10.73 2.45
CA GLU A 204 -26.44 -10.33 3.40
C GLU A 204 -25.84 -10.01 4.79
N ASP A 205 -24.71 -10.65 5.13
CA ASP A 205 -23.93 -10.30 6.31
C ASP A 205 -22.96 -9.13 5.97
N PRO A 206 -23.09 -7.97 6.65
CA PRO A 206 -22.29 -6.78 6.35
C PRO A 206 -20.79 -6.92 6.64
N ARG A 207 -20.35 -8.02 7.28
CA ARG A 207 -18.93 -8.37 7.41
C ARG A 207 -18.33 -8.75 6.06
N PHE A 208 -19.12 -9.27 5.12
CA PHE A 208 -18.68 -9.65 3.80
C PHE A 208 -18.99 -8.58 2.75
N HIS A 209 -18.10 -8.44 1.77
CA HIS A 209 -18.32 -7.59 0.61
C HIS A 209 -17.59 -8.12 -0.62
N ILE A 210 -18.04 -7.72 -1.81
CA ILE A 210 -17.42 -8.11 -3.07
C ILE A 210 -16.20 -7.21 -3.31
N PRO A 211 -14.98 -7.76 -3.37
CA PRO A 211 -13.77 -7.00 -3.67
C PRO A 211 -13.78 -6.51 -5.13
N PRO A 212 -13.21 -5.33 -5.41
CA PRO A 212 -13.10 -4.83 -6.77
C PRO A 212 -12.21 -5.75 -7.62
N TYR A 213 -12.44 -5.71 -8.94
CA TYR A 213 -11.66 -6.41 -9.99
C TYR A 213 -11.71 -7.94 -10.02
N ILE A 214 -11.81 -8.63 -8.88
CA ILE A 214 -11.78 -10.11 -8.82
C ILE A 214 -13.08 -10.71 -8.28
N GLY A 215 -13.99 -9.87 -7.78
CA GLY A 215 -15.27 -10.30 -7.24
C GLY A 215 -16.08 -11.13 -8.23
N HIS A 216 -16.09 -10.73 -9.51
CA HIS A 216 -16.77 -11.46 -10.59
C HIS A 216 -16.27 -12.90 -10.81
N GLN A 217 -15.11 -13.27 -10.22
CA GLN A 217 -14.55 -14.63 -10.28
C GLN A 217 -14.87 -15.47 -9.02
N GLY A 218 -15.77 -15.00 -8.15
CA GLY A 218 -16.19 -15.72 -6.94
C GLY A 218 -15.35 -15.45 -5.69
N TRP A 219 -14.51 -14.41 -5.71
CA TRP A 219 -13.75 -13.95 -4.55
C TRP A 219 -14.57 -13.03 -3.66
N ILE A 220 -14.58 -13.25 -2.35
CA ILE A 220 -15.25 -12.39 -1.37
C ILE A 220 -14.21 -11.85 -0.37
N ALA A 221 -14.51 -10.71 0.26
CA ALA A 221 -13.70 -10.13 1.31
C ALA A 221 -14.46 -10.11 2.64
N LEU A 222 -13.91 -10.79 3.65
CA LEU A 222 -14.39 -10.79 5.03
C LEU A 222 -13.64 -9.75 5.86
N ARG A 223 -14.36 -8.79 6.43
CA ARG A 223 -13.81 -7.83 7.41
C ARG A 223 -13.49 -8.57 8.71
N LEU A 224 -12.21 -8.61 9.08
CA LEU A 224 -11.78 -9.20 10.34
C LEU A 224 -11.96 -8.21 11.50
N ALA A 225 -12.46 -8.71 12.62
CA ALA A 225 -12.64 -7.98 13.86
C ALA A 225 -12.05 -8.78 15.02
N ARG A 226 -11.97 -8.17 16.20
CA ARG A 226 -11.49 -8.87 17.41
C ARG A 226 -12.33 -10.12 17.74
N SER A 227 -13.63 -10.06 17.46
CA SER A 227 -14.60 -11.14 17.66
C SER A 227 -14.73 -12.10 16.48
N THR A 228 -13.84 -12.04 15.47
CA THR A 228 -13.91 -12.96 14.32
C THR A 228 -13.95 -14.42 14.77
N ASN A 229 -14.93 -15.15 14.26
CA ASN A 229 -15.04 -16.59 14.46
C ASN A 229 -14.00 -17.32 13.59
N TRP A 230 -12.96 -17.86 14.23
CA TRP A 230 -11.89 -18.54 13.51
C TRP A 230 -12.25 -19.94 13.01
N ASN A 231 -13.33 -20.55 13.53
CA ASN A 231 -13.85 -21.78 12.96
C ASN A 231 -14.55 -21.52 11.61
N GLU A 232 -15.30 -20.41 11.50
CA GLU A 232 -15.86 -19.93 10.23
C GLU A 232 -14.73 -19.66 9.22
N VAL A 233 -13.69 -18.93 9.64
CA VAL A 233 -12.51 -18.68 8.79
C VAL A 233 -11.84 -19.98 8.35
N LYS A 234 -11.67 -20.97 9.25
CA LYS A 234 -11.10 -22.28 8.91
C LYS A 234 -11.92 -23.00 7.83
N SER A 235 -13.25 -22.98 7.92
CA SER A 235 -14.12 -23.58 6.90
C SER A 235 -13.99 -22.89 5.55
N LEU A 236 -13.94 -21.55 5.52
CA LEU A 236 -13.73 -20.79 4.28
C LEU A 236 -12.35 -21.07 3.66
N VAL A 237 -11.29 -21.13 4.49
CA VAL A 237 -9.92 -21.49 4.07
C VAL A 237 -9.91 -22.87 3.42
N MET A 238 -10.58 -23.84 4.04
CA MET A 238 -10.68 -25.20 3.51
C MET A 238 -11.42 -25.26 2.17
N GLN A 239 -12.56 -24.57 2.05
CA GLN A 239 -13.33 -24.50 0.81
C GLN A 239 -12.49 -23.87 -0.31
N SER A 240 -11.87 -22.72 -0.04
CA SER A 240 -11.06 -22.02 -1.02
C SER A 240 -9.83 -22.82 -1.45
N TYR A 241 -9.16 -23.49 -0.50
CA TYR A 241 -8.06 -24.39 -0.81
C TYR A 241 -8.51 -25.52 -1.73
N ARG A 242 -9.62 -26.21 -1.39
CA ARG A 242 -10.12 -27.33 -2.21
C ARG A 242 -10.42 -26.93 -3.65
N HIS A 243 -10.87 -25.69 -3.88
CA HIS A 243 -11.10 -25.17 -5.22
C HIS A 243 -9.83 -25.01 -6.06
N PHE A 244 -8.72 -24.57 -5.45
CA PHE A 244 -7.47 -24.31 -6.17
C PHE A 244 -6.42 -25.43 -6.08
N ALA A 245 -6.60 -26.38 -5.17
CA ALA A 245 -5.70 -27.50 -4.96
C ALA A 245 -5.66 -28.45 -6.16
N LEU A 246 -4.48 -29.01 -6.41
CA LEU A 246 -4.32 -30.06 -7.41
C LEU A 246 -4.86 -31.39 -6.88
N GLN A 247 -5.23 -32.30 -7.77
CA GLN A 247 -5.80 -33.61 -7.38
C GLN A 247 -4.92 -34.40 -6.40
N ARG A 248 -3.59 -34.35 -6.53
CA ARG A 248 -2.67 -34.99 -5.57
C ARG A 248 -2.73 -34.36 -4.17
N MET A 249 -2.93 -33.06 -4.10
CA MET A 249 -2.99 -32.30 -2.85
C MET A 249 -4.31 -32.59 -2.13
N LEU A 250 -5.41 -32.77 -2.87
CA LEU A 250 -6.70 -33.22 -2.34
C LEU A 250 -6.60 -34.64 -1.79
N LYS A 251 -6.01 -35.57 -2.56
CA LYS A 251 -5.77 -36.94 -2.10
C LYS A 251 -4.96 -37.00 -0.81
N GLN A 252 -3.93 -36.16 -0.70
CA GLN A 252 -3.14 -36.08 0.54
C GLN A 252 -3.94 -35.49 1.70
N LEU A 253 -4.77 -34.48 1.45
CA LEU A 253 -5.62 -33.87 2.47
C LEU A 253 -6.68 -34.85 2.99
N ASP A 254 -7.32 -35.61 2.11
CA ASP A 254 -8.39 -36.56 2.48
C ASP A 254 -7.84 -37.81 3.20
N ALA A 255 -6.51 -37.99 3.22
CA ALA A 255 -5.83 -39.07 3.92
C ALA A 255 -5.35 -38.69 5.34
N GLN A 256 -5.59 -37.45 5.80
CA GLN A 256 -5.21 -36.93 7.13
C GLN A 256 -6.28 -37.15 8.20
#